data_AF-A0A239SB84-F1
#
_entry.id   AF-A0A239SB84-F1
#
_cell.length_a   1.000
_cell.length_b   1.000
_cell.length_c   1.000
_cell.angle_alpha   90.00
_cell.angle_beta   90.00
_cell.angle_gamma   90.00
#
_symmetry.space_group_name_H-M   'P 1'
#
loop_
_entity.id
_entity.type
_entity.pdbx_description
1 polymer ?
#
loop_
_entity_poly.entity_id
_entity_poly.type
_entity_poly.pdbx_seq_one_letter_code
_entity_poly.pdbx_strand_id
1 'polypeptide(L)'
;MTLFQAMMGHAASTPLQPMTSQPTPPLLSNPRDRFSVDIRTVHLRHAGSCHIARAAAATQAHPGGAHRRLPILSARHLSPFGASEPAADFAFFREPLKRNPALIGKWGAAAQAGSQSEAWSQFLGDVSDRFFKGSRKQRVMDALVLSLDILPANRRADALACLLEDGSEGLAAAEEFWKYVGMERIPDADKPRVAELLRKHDVGL
;
A
#
# COMPACT_ATOMS: atom_id res chain seq x y z
N MET A 1 61.93 9.46 15.91
CA MET A 1 62.56 9.09 14.63
C MET A 1 61.85 9.83 13.51
N THR A 2 62.55 10.85 13.01
CA THR A 2 62.64 11.44 11.66
C THR A 2 61.46 11.32 10.66
N LEU A 3 60.93 12.49 10.28
CA LEU A 3 60.26 12.82 9.01
C LEU A 3 61.16 12.52 7.80
N PHE A 4 60.61 12.05 6.67
CA PHE A 4 61.12 12.41 5.34
C PHE A 4 60.03 12.32 4.26
N GLN A 5 59.94 13.39 3.48
CA GLN A 5 59.07 13.66 2.34
C GLN A 5 59.95 13.77 1.08
N ALA A 6 59.49 13.27 -0.07
CA ALA A 6 59.93 13.53 -1.47
C ALA A 6 59.61 12.28 -2.33
N MET A 7 59.27 12.27 -3.62
CA MET A 7 59.14 13.25 -4.72
C MET A 7 58.39 12.48 -5.85
N MET A 8 57.36 13.04 -6.50
CA MET A 8 57.39 13.62 -7.86
C MET A 8 57.86 12.71 -9.02
N GLY A 9 56.96 12.54 -10.01
CA GLY A 9 57.28 12.22 -11.41
C GLY A 9 56.12 11.50 -12.11
N HIS A 10 55.66 11.83 -13.32
CA HIS A 10 55.99 12.83 -14.32
C HIS A 10 54.73 13.07 -15.17
N ALA A 11 54.50 14.32 -15.54
CA ALA A 11 53.56 14.71 -16.57
C ALA A 11 54.17 14.44 -17.97
N ALA A 12 53.33 14.05 -18.94
CA ALA A 12 53.66 14.10 -20.35
C ALA A 12 52.51 14.77 -21.12
N SER A 13 52.79 16.01 -21.54
CA SER A 13 52.01 16.84 -22.44
C SER A 13 52.36 16.54 -23.89
N THR A 14 51.39 16.53 -24.80
CA THR A 14 51.56 16.91 -26.23
C THR A 14 50.17 17.15 -26.87
N PRO A 15 50.03 17.87 -28.00
CA PRO A 15 49.45 19.22 -28.01
C PRO A 15 48.25 19.43 -28.95
N LEU A 16 47.67 20.62 -28.81
CA LEU A 16 46.60 21.28 -29.59
C LEU A 16 46.84 21.35 -31.11
N GLN A 17 45.75 21.25 -31.88
CA GLN A 17 45.48 22.07 -33.08
C GLN A 17 43.96 22.13 -33.38
N PRO A 18 43.46 23.11 -34.18
CA PRO A 18 42.50 24.11 -33.69
C PRO A 18 41.10 24.12 -34.35
N MET A 19 40.22 24.85 -33.66
CA MET A 19 38.94 25.46 -33.99
C MET A 19 38.37 25.38 -35.42
N THR A 20 37.09 25.01 -35.49
CA THR A 20 36.09 25.75 -36.26
C THR A 20 34.80 25.92 -35.42
N SER A 21 34.42 27.19 -35.25
CA SER A 21 33.26 27.69 -34.53
C SER A 21 31.99 27.56 -35.37
N GLN A 22 30.84 27.23 -34.75
CA GLN A 22 29.50 27.77 -35.08
C GLN A 22 28.37 27.08 -34.25
N PRO A 23 27.17 27.68 -34.13
CA PRO A 23 26.78 28.70 -33.16
C PRO A 23 25.78 28.17 -32.11
N THR A 24 25.77 28.79 -30.94
CA THR A 24 24.85 28.52 -29.82
C THR A 24 23.45 29.09 -30.07
N PRO A 25 22.36 28.31 -29.89
CA PRO A 25 21.05 28.82 -29.51
C PRO A 25 20.80 28.63 -28.00
N PRO A 26 19.90 29.42 -27.38
CA PRO A 26 19.96 29.77 -25.96
C PRO A 26 19.43 28.70 -24.99
N LEU A 27 19.85 28.90 -23.74
CA LEU A 27 19.56 28.19 -22.50
C LEU A 27 18.08 28.13 -22.10
N LEU A 28 17.80 27.10 -21.30
CA LEU A 28 16.72 26.93 -20.32
C LEU A 28 15.35 26.52 -20.86
N SER A 29 15.05 25.22 -20.70
CA SER A 29 13.68 24.77 -20.48
C SER A 29 13.70 23.60 -19.49
N ASN A 30 13.09 23.86 -18.33
CA ASN A 30 12.91 22.98 -17.18
C ASN A 30 12.26 21.63 -17.58
N PRO A 31 12.73 20.47 -17.09
CA PRO A 31 12.13 19.16 -17.43
C PRO A 31 10.72 18.91 -16.84
N ARG A 32 10.08 19.92 -16.23
CA ARG A 32 8.77 19.79 -15.57
C ARG A 32 7.53 20.15 -16.40
N ASP A 33 7.66 20.54 -17.66
CA ASP A 33 6.51 21.04 -18.46
C ASP A 33 6.04 20.14 -19.62
N ARG A 34 6.14 18.81 -19.50
CA ARG A 34 5.53 17.93 -20.50
C ARG A 34 4.76 16.77 -19.88
N PHE A 35 3.63 17.11 -19.25
CA PHE A 35 2.50 16.18 -19.17
C PHE A 35 1.17 16.94 -19.02
N SER A 36 0.70 17.53 -20.11
CA SER A 36 -0.70 17.92 -20.24
C SER A 36 -1.33 16.96 -21.25
N VAL A 37 -1.99 15.92 -20.74
CA VAL A 37 -2.80 15.02 -21.57
C VAL A 37 -4.16 15.67 -21.71
N ASP A 38 -4.46 16.11 -22.93
CA ASP A 38 -5.77 16.56 -23.35
C ASP A 38 -6.72 15.35 -23.36
N ILE A 39 -7.62 15.27 -22.36
CA ILE A 39 -8.53 14.13 -22.16
C ILE A 39 -9.75 14.19 -23.10
N ARG A 40 -9.71 15.00 -24.16
CA ARG A 40 -10.88 15.28 -25.01
C ARG A 40 -11.07 14.38 -26.23
N THR A 41 -10.27 13.31 -26.39
CA THR A 41 -10.40 12.48 -27.62
C THR A 41 -10.19 10.98 -27.41
N VAL A 42 -10.73 10.40 -26.35
CA VAL A 42 -10.91 8.94 -26.29
C VAL A 42 -12.32 8.57 -26.74
N HIS A 43 -12.48 8.28 -28.03
CA HIS A 43 -13.66 7.58 -28.54
C HIS A 43 -13.49 6.08 -28.29
N LEU A 44 -14.16 5.55 -27.27
CA LEU A 44 -14.30 4.11 -27.07
C LEU A 44 -15.21 3.54 -28.17
N ARG A 45 -14.63 2.79 -29.11
CA ARG A 45 -15.39 1.95 -30.04
C ARG A 45 -15.98 0.77 -29.27
N HIS A 46 -17.29 0.77 -29.10
CA HIS A 46 -18.03 -0.37 -28.59
C HIS A 46 -18.25 -1.37 -29.74
N ALA A 47 -17.63 -2.54 -29.64
CA ALA A 47 -17.89 -3.68 -30.52
C ALA A 47 -18.51 -4.80 -29.69
N GLY A 48 -19.65 -5.33 -30.14
CA GLY A 48 -20.16 -6.63 -29.71
C GLY A 48 -21.46 -6.61 -28.93
N SER A 49 -22.57 -6.60 -29.67
CA SER A 49 -23.94 -6.89 -29.19
C SER A 49 -24.06 -8.35 -28.72
N CYS A 50 -24.74 -8.57 -27.59
CA CYS A 50 -25.54 -9.79 -27.39
C CYS A 50 -26.83 -9.46 -26.63
N HIS A 51 -27.93 -9.89 -27.23
CA HIS A 51 -29.31 -9.57 -26.92
C HIS A 51 -29.81 -10.29 -25.65
N ILE A 52 -30.51 -9.56 -24.76
CA ILE A 52 -31.69 -10.10 -24.08
C ILE A 52 -32.79 -9.04 -24.16
N ALA A 53 -33.84 -9.40 -24.89
CA ALA A 53 -35.00 -8.57 -25.20
C ALA A 53 -35.91 -8.39 -23.99
N ARG A 54 -36.36 -7.16 -23.75
CA ARG A 54 -37.67 -6.93 -23.13
C ARG A 54 -38.28 -5.68 -23.75
N ALA A 55 -39.45 -5.90 -24.35
CA ALA A 55 -40.18 -4.94 -25.17
C ALA A 55 -40.51 -3.65 -24.41
N ALA A 56 -40.12 -2.52 -24.98
CA ALA A 56 -40.72 -1.22 -24.71
C ALA A 56 -41.23 -0.68 -26.04
N ALA A 57 -42.56 -0.56 -26.14
CA ALA A 57 -43.22 0.01 -27.31
C ALA A 57 -42.75 1.47 -27.50
N ALA A 58 -42.17 1.75 -28.67
CA ALA A 58 -41.78 3.09 -29.06
C ALA A 58 -42.99 3.82 -29.66
N THR A 59 -43.61 4.70 -28.88
CA THR A 59 -44.56 5.69 -29.42
C THR A 59 -43.75 6.84 -30.00
N GLN A 60 -43.87 7.09 -31.31
CA GLN A 60 -43.29 8.27 -31.95
C GLN A 60 -43.92 9.54 -31.39
N ALA A 61 -43.10 10.46 -30.90
CA ALA A 61 -43.50 11.83 -30.59
C ALA A 61 -42.78 12.79 -31.55
N HIS A 62 -43.58 13.61 -32.22
CA HIS A 62 -43.27 14.57 -33.28
C HIS A 62 -42.19 15.60 -32.88
N PRO A 63 -41.40 16.16 -33.84
CA PRO A 63 -40.36 17.12 -33.55
C PRO A 63 -40.96 18.53 -33.45
N GLY A 64 -40.98 19.10 -32.25
CA GLY A 64 -41.48 20.46 -32.05
C GLY A 64 -41.00 21.06 -30.74
N GLY A 65 -40.00 21.94 -30.83
CA GLY A 65 -39.77 23.03 -29.89
C GLY A 65 -39.19 22.70 -28.51
N ALA A 66 -38.32 23.61 -28.06
CA ALA A 66 -37.74 23.74 -26.72
C ALA A 66 -36.55 22.82 -26.39
N HIS A 67 -35.40 23.47 -26.15
CA HIS A 67 -34.18 22.92 -25.56
C HIS A 67 -34.50 22.14 -24.28
N ARG A 68 -34.62 20.82 -24.42
CA ARG A 68 -34.71 19.90 -23.30
C ARG A 68 -33.32 19.80 -22.68
N ARG A 69 -33.08 20.53 -21.58
CA ARG A 69 -31.93 20.28 -20.72
C ARG A 69 -31.91 18.78 -20.40
N LEU A 70 -30.86 18.09 -20.83
CA LEU A 70 -30.60 16.72 -20.40
C LEU A 70 -30.58 16.73 -18.87
N PRO A 71 -31.29 15.83 -18.18
CA PRO A 71 -31.09 15.66 -16.76
C PRO A 71 -29.65 15.19 -16.61
N ILE A 72 -28.76 16.09 -16.18
CA ILE A 72 -27.50 15.70 -15.59
C ILE A 72 -27.93 14.92 -14.34
N LEU A 73 -27.96 13.60 -14.47
CA LEU A 73 -27.99 12.69 -13.34
C LEU A 73 -26.69 12.99 -12.60
N SER A 74 -26.76 13.95 -11.68
CA SER A 74 -25.72 14.15 -10.69
C SER A 74 -25.50 12.79 -10.05
N ALA A 75 -24.25 12.33 -10.02
CA ALA A 75 -23.81 11.23 -9.19
C ALA A 75 -23.96 11.63 -7.70
N ARG A 76 -25.19 11.90 -7.26
CA ARG A 76 -25.60 12.11 -5.87
C ARG A 76 -26.15 10.81 -5.31
N HIS A 77 -25.46 9.71 -5.60
CA HIS A 77 -25.61 8.44 -4.92
C HIS A 77 -24.27 7.70 -4.96
N LEU A 78 -23.16 8.40 -4.64
CA LEU A 78 -22.23 7.76 -3.73
C LEU A 78 -22.94 7.79 -2.39
N SER A 79 -23.76 6.76 -2.16
CA SER A 79 -24.09 6.40 -0.78
C SER A 79 -22.77 6.45 -0.03
N PRO A 80 -22.69 7.09 1.14
CA PRO A 80 -21.62 6.74 2.05
C PRO A 80 -21.90 5.27 2.33
N PHE A 81 -21.21 4.37 1.61
CA PHE A 81 -21.01 3.02 2.10
C PHE A 81 -20.50 3.29 3.51
N GLY A 82 -21.35 3.06 4.51
CA GLY A 82 -20.97 3.22 5.91
C GLY A 82 -19.64 2.51 6.02
N ALA A 83 -18.59 3.27 6.37
CA ALA A 83 -17.23 2.80 6.24
C ALA A 83 -17.17 1.42 6.89
N SER A 84 -17.04 0.39 6.05
CA SER A 84 -16.93 -0.98 6.54
C SER A 84 -15.74 -0.97 7.49
N GLU A 85 -15.85 -1.57 8.68
CA GLU A 85 -14.68 -1.71 9.55
C GLU A 85 -13.56 -2.32 8.69
N PRO A 86 -12.34 -1.75 8.64
CA PRO A 86 -11.30 -2.21 7.71
C PRO A 86 -10.99 -3.71 7.84
N ALA A 87 -11.25 -4.30 9.01
CA ALA A 87 -11.17 -5.74 9.23
C ALA A 87 -12.08 -6.56 8.28
N ALA A 88 -13.22 -6.02 7.84
CA ALA A 88 -14.13 -6.65 6.90
C ALA A 88 -13.52 -6.81 5.51
N ASP A 89 -12.64 -5.89 5.09
CA ASP A 89 -11.93 -5.98 3.80
C ASP A 89 -10.95 -7.17 3.79
N PHE A 90 -10.57 -7.65 4.97
CA PHE A 90 -9.72 -8.82 5.18
C PHE A 90 -10.49 -10.05 5.67
N ALA A 91 -11.83 -10.09 5.50
CA ALA A 91 -12.64 -11.26 5.86
C ALA A 91 -12.17 -12.54 5.14
N PHE A 92 -11.66 -12.43 3.92
CA PHE A 92 -11.10 -13.56 3.16
C PHE A 92 -9.87 -14.20 3.84
N PHE A 93 -9.16 -13.46 4.70
CA PHE A 93 -8.04 -13.93 5.49
C PHE A 93 -8.48 -14.31 6.90
N ARG A 94 -9.24 -13.42 7.56
CA ARG A 94 -9.72 -13.57 8.95
C ARG A 94 -10.59 -14.80 9.13
N GLU A 95 -11.56 -15.02 8.26
CA GLU A 95 -12.52 -16.12 8.42
C GLU A 95 -11.88 -17.50 8.26
N PRO A 96 -11.02 -17.75 7.26
CA PRO A 96 -10.23 -18.97 7.22
C PRO A 96 -9.25 -19.11 8.38
N LEU A 97 -8.64 -18.02 8.85
CA LEU A 97 -7.69 -18.05 9.97
C LEU A 97 -8.37 -18.52 11.26
N LYS A 98 -9.56 -18.00 11.59
CA LYS A 98 -10.36 -18.42 12.76
C LYS A 98 -10.68 -19.92 12.77
N ARG A 99 -10.86 -20.51 11.58
CA ARG A 99 -11.16 -21.95 11.41
C ARG A 99 -9.91 -22.83 11.43
N ASN A 100 -8.71 -22.25 11.53
CA ASN A 100 -7.45 -22.97 11.46
C ASN A 100 -6.59 -22.73 12.71
N PRO A 101 -6.82 -23.48 13.80
CA PRO A 101 -6.07 -23.31 15.04
C PRO A 101 -4.57 -23.62 14.89
N ALA A 102 -4.19 -24.49 13.95
CA ALA A 102 -2.78 -24.77 13.67
C ALA A 102 -2.06 -23.54 13.09
N LEU A 103 -2.71 -22.80 12.19
CA LEU A 103 -2.14 -21.56 11.63
C LEU A 103 -2.04 -20.45 12.68
N ILE A 104 -3.04 -20.31 13.56
CA ILE A 104 -2.99 -19.41 14.72
C ILE A 104 -1.83 -19.80 15.66
N GLY A 105 -1.65 -21.10 15.90
CA GLY A 105 -0.54 -21.64 16.68
C GLY A 105 0.83 -21.29 16.08
N LYS A 106 0.99 -21.46 14.76
CA LYS A 106 2.19 -21.08 14.01
C LYS A 106 2.45 -19.58 14.09
N TRP A 107 1.42 -18.76 13.86
CA TRP A 107 1.54 -17.31 13.95
C TRP A 107 2.07 -16.88 15.32
N GLY A 108 1.43 -17.38 16.39
CA GLY A 108 1.86 -17.04 17.74
C GLY A 108 3.26 -17.56 18.11
N ALA A 109 3.67 -18.73 17.60
CA ALA A 109 5.02 -19.25 17.80
C ALA A 109 6.07 -18.43 17.05
N ALA A 110 5.77 -18.04 15.81
CA ALA A 110 6.61 -17.17 15.01
C ALA A 110 6.76 -15.78 15.65
N ALA A 111 5.66 -15.22 16.16
CA ALA A 111 5.66 -13.96 16.89
C ALA A 111 6.52 -14.01 18.17
N GLN A 112 6.46 -15.12 18.90
CA GLN A 112 7.28 -15.30 20.10
C GLN A 112 8.78 -15.44 19.76
N ALA A 113 9.11 -15.97 18.58
CA ALA A 113 10.49 -16.08 18.10
C ALA A 113 11.08 -14.73 17.64
N GLY A 114 10.26 -13.72 17.37
CA GLY A 114 10.70 -12.38 16.98
C GLY A 114 10.67 -12.12 15.47
N SER A 115 10.65 -10.84 15.08
CA SER A 115 10.51 -10.40 13.68
C SER A 115 11.69 -10.81 12.78
N GLN A 116 12.88 -10.93 13.35
CA GLN A 116 14.10 -11.34 12.64
C GLN A 116 14.26 -12.87 12.55
N SER A 117 13.28 -13.64 13.04
CA SER A 117 13.38 -15.10 13.04
C SER A 117 13.01 -15.71 11.69
N GLU A 118 13.61 -16.87 11.41
CA GLU A 118 13.22 -17.69 10.25
C GLU A 118 11.76 -18.15 10.37
N ALA A 119 11.27 -18.42 11.59
CA ALA A 119 9.88 -18.79 11.83
C ALA A 119 8.91 -17.68 11.41
N TRP A 120 9.23 -16.41 11.68
CA TRP A 120 8.45 -15.25 11.23
C TRP A 120 8.47 -15.11 9.71
N SER A 121 9.66 -15.17 9.11
CA SER A 121 9.82 -15.07 7.65
C SER A 121 9.06 -16.18 6.91
N GLN A 122 9.15 -17.42 7.39
CA GLN A 122 8.42 -18.56 6.83
C GLN A 122 6.91 -18.40 7.01
N PHE A 123 6.45 -17.95 8.18
CA PHE A 123 5.04 -17.71 8.44
C PHE A 123 4.46 -16.66 7.47
N LEU A 124 5.17 -15.55 7.26
CA LEU A 124 4.75 -14.52 6.31
C LEU A 124 4.72 -15.04 4.88
N GLY A 125 5.72 -15.84 4.48
CA GLY A 125 5.75 -16.51 3.17
C GLY A 125 4.52 -17.42 2.97
N ASP A 126 4.28 -18.31 3.91
CA ASP A 126 3.13 -19.24 3.90
C ASP A 126 1.79 -18.48 3.80
N VAL A 127 1.62 -17.41 4.59
CA VAL A 127 0.40 -16.59 4.57
C VAL A 127 0.26 -15.85 3.25
N SER A 128 1.35 -15.25 2.76
CA SER A 128 1.37 -14.51 1.50
C SER A 128 0.95 -15.41 0.34
N ASP A 129 1.57 -16.58 0.21
CA ASP A 129 1.30 -17.53 -0.88
C ASP A 129 -0.13 -18.07 -0.80
N ARG A 130 -0.59 -18.40 0.41
CA ARG A 130 -1.90 -19.01 0.61
C ARG A 130 -3.07 -18.06 0.42
N PHE A 131 -2.97 -16.84 0.94
CA PHE A 131 -4.11 -15.91 1.02
C PHE A 131 -3.97 -14.71 0.10
N PHE A 132 -2.74 -14.24 -0.14
CA PHE A 132 -2.51 -12.95 -0.80
C PHE A 132 -1.94 -13.10 -2.22
N LYS A 133 -1.53 -14.31 -2.63
CA LYS A 133 -1.17 -14.69 -4.02
C LYS A 133 -0.21 -13.71 -4.71
N GLY A 134 0.85 -13.32 -4.00
CA GLY A 134 1.84 -12.36 -4.52
C GLY A 134 1.45 -10.88 -4.38
N SER A 135 0.43 -10.57 -3.56
CA SER A 135 0.21 -9.19 -3.14
C SER A 135 1.43 -8.66 -2.37
N ARG A 136 1.54 -7.33 -2.30
CA ARG A 136 2.62 -6.65 -1.56
C ARG A 136 2.61 -7.05 -0.08
N LYS A 137 3.80 -7.14 0.51
CA LYS A 137 4.02 -7.40 1.95
C LYS A 137 3.15 -6.51 2.84
N GLN A 138 3.00 -5.23 2.50
CA GLN A 138 2.13 -4.28 3.20
C GLN A 138 0.72 -4.85 3.43
N ARG A 139 0.08 -5.40 2.41
CA ARG A 139 -1.28 -5.93 2.50
C ARG A 139 -1.39 -7.11 3.48
N VAL A 140 -0.31 -7.89 3.61
CA VAL A 140 -0.22 -8.97 4.60
C VAL A 140 -0.11 -8.37 6.01
N MET A 141 0.68 -7.31 6.19
CA MET A 141 0.83 -6.63 7.48
C MET A 141 -0.46 -5.97 7.94
N ASP A 142 -1.15 -5.27 7.04
CA ASP A 142 -2.46 -4.66 7.30
C ASP A 142 -3.44 -5.71 7.83
N ALA A 143 -3.49 -6.86 7.16
CA ALA A 143 -4.35 -7.96 7.54
C ALA A 143 -3.98 -8.55 8.91
N LEU A 144 -2.68 -8.67 9.21
CA LEU A 144 -2.19 -9.22 10.47
C LEU A 144 -2.49 -8.27 11.64
N VAL A 145 -2.26 -6.97 11.49
CA VAL A 145 -2.59 -5.96 12.52
C VAL A 145 -4.08 -5.99 12.83
N LEU A 146 -4.93 -5.92 11.79
CA LEU A 146 -6.38 -6.02 11.92
C LEU A 146 -6.86 -7.38 12.45
N SER A 147 -5.96 -8.37 12.56
CA SER A 147 -6.24 -9.73 13.02
C SER A 147 -5.65 -10.13 14.36
N LEU A 148 -5.05 -9.18 15.08
CA LEU A 148 -4.49 -9.44 16.41
C LEU A 148 -5.52 -10.00 17.39
N ASP A 149 -6.80 -9.63 17.26
CA ASP A 149 -7.89 -10.14 18.10
C ASP A 149 -8.12 -11.66 17.96
N ILE A 150 -7.75 -12.25 16.82
CA ILE A 150 -7.87 -13.69 16.56
C ILE A 150 -6.84 -14.50 17.36
N LEU A 151 -5.69 -13.90 17.71
CA LEU A 151 -4.70 -14.58 18.53
C LEU A 151 -5.20 -14.75 19.97
N PRO A 152 -4.76 -15.82 20.65
CA PRO A 152 -4.90 -15.95 22.10
C PRO A 152 -4.37 -14.70 22.81
N ALA A 153 -5.09 -14.27 23.85
CA ALA A 153 -4.79 -13.08 24.64
C ALA A 153 -3.30 -12.92 24.97
N ASN A 154 -2.68 -13.97 25.49
CA ASN A 154 -1.28 -14.01 25.91
C ASN A 154 -0.24 -13.96 24.78
N ARG A 155 -0.66 -13.94 23.51
CA ARG A 155 0.23 -13.87 22.35
C ARG A 155 0.12 -12.56 21.57
N ARG A 156 -0.86 -11.71 21.92
CA ARG A 156 -1.16 -10.48 21.17
C ARG A 156 -0.05 -9.45 21.28
N ALA A 157 0.55 -9.30 22.47
CA ALA A 157 1.66 -8.39 22.69
C ALA A 157 2.92 -8.78 21.89
N ASP A 158 3.26 -10.08 21.85
CA ASP A 158 4.41 -10.57 21.07
C ASP A 158 4.18 -10.40 19.56
N ALA A 159 2.95 -10.65 19.08
CA ALA A 159 2.61 -10.45 17.68
C ALA A 159 2.65 -8.98 17.28
N LEU A 160 2.15 -8.08 18.12
CA LEU A 160 2.27 -6.64 17.89
C LEU A 160 3.73 -6.18 17.87
N ALA A 161 4.55 -6.66 18.82
CA ALA A 161 5.98 -6.36 18.83
C ALA A 161 6.66 -6.81 17.52
N CYS A 162 6.37 -8.03 17.06
CA CYS A 162 6.90 -8.51 15.78
C CYS A 162 6.47 -7.65 14.59
N LEU A 163 5.21 -7.20 14.56
CA LEU A 163 4.74 -6.33 13.48
C LEU A 163 5.46 -4.97 13.52
N LEU A 164 5.58 -4.34 14.69
CA LEU A 164 6.27 -3.05 14.84
C LEU A 164 7.76 -3.13 14.53
N GLU A 165 8.39 -4.28 14.76
CA GLU A 165 9.82 -4.50 14.53
C GLU A 165 10.11 -5.10 13.14
N ASP A 166 9.11 -5.42 12.33
CA ASP A 166 9.27 -5.97 10.97
C ASP A 166 9.29 -4.86 9.90
N GLY A 167 10.30 -4.00 10.01
CA GLY A 167 10.59 -2.98 9.01
C GLY A 167 9.48 -1.94 8.82
N SER A 168 9.55 -1.23 7.69
CA SER A 168 8.64 -0.13 7.38
C SER A 168 7.19 -0.57 7.23
N GLU A 169 6.96 -1.75 6.67
CA GLU A 169 5.61 -2.21 6.32
C GLU A 169 4.78 -2.56 7.55
N GLY A 170 5.40 -3.23 8.53
CA GLY A 170 4.73 -3.57 9.78
C GLY A 170 4.46 -2.34 10.65
N LEU A 171 5.40 -1.39 10.69
CA LEU A 171 5.19 -0.10 11.34
C LEU A 171 4.04 0.68 10.68
N ALA A 172 4.06 0.84 9.36
CA ALA A 172 3.02 1.55 8.62
C ALA A 172 1.63 0.92 8.82
N ALA A 173 1.54 -0.42 8.85
CA ALA A 173 0.28 -1.10 9.14
C ALA A 173 -0.23 -0.80 10.56
N ALA A 174 0.67 -0.78 11.55
CA ALA A 174 0.29 -0.45 12.92
C ALA A 174 -0.17 1.01 13.03
N GLU A 175 0.55 1.96 12.42
CA GLU A 175 0.16 3.38 12.36
C GLU A 175 -1.24 3.56 11.75
N GLU A 176 -1.52 2.88 10.64
CA GLU A 176 -2.79 3.02 9.94
C GLU A 176 -3.96 2.39 10.70
N PHE A 177 -3.75 1.19 11.25
CA PHE A 177 -4.84 0.34 11.73
C PHE A 177 -4.96 0.25 13.24
N TRP A 178 -4.01 0.74 14.04
CA TRP A 178 -4.06 0.64 15.50
C TRP A 178 -5.34 1.25 16.09
N LYS A 179 -5.86 2.34 15.52
CA LYS A 179 -7.12 2.98 15.94
C LYS A 179 -8.36 2.07 15.86
N TYR A 180 -8.29 0.95 15.12
CA TYR A 180 -9.38 -0.04 15.03
C TYR A 180 -9.14 -1.27 15.92
N VAL A 181 -7.90 -1.49 16.37
CA VAL A 181 -7.53 -2.61 17.24
C VAL A 181 -7.51 -2.16 18.69
N GLY A 182 -6.86 -1.04 18.98
CA GLY A 182 -6.84 -0.38 20.26
C GLY A 182 -6.32 -1.20 21.44
N MET A 183 -6.25 -0.53 22.59
CA MET A 183 -5.78 -1.14 23.84
C MET A 183 -6.79 -2.12 24.45
N GLU A 184 -8.05 -2.06 24.07
CA GLU A 184 -9.12 -2.93 24.57
C GLU A 184 -8.95 -4.39 24.17
N ARG A 185 -8.21 -4.65 23.09
CA ARG A 185 -7.89 -6.02 22.65
C ARG A 185 -6.66 -6.60 23.33
N ILE A 186 -5.93 -5.79 24.10
CA ILE A 186 -4.75 -6.22 24.84
C ILE A 186 -5.14 -6.59 26.28
N PRO A 187 -4.67 -7.74 26.81
CA PRO A 187 -4.90 -8.10 28.20
C PRO A 187 -4.31 -7.07 29.16
N ASP A 188 -4.95 -6.84 30.31
CA ASP A 188 -4.51 -5.81 31.27
C ASP A 188 -3.05 -5.97 31.71
N ALA A 189 -2.59 -7.22 31.87
CA ALA A 189 -1.20 -7.52 32.23
C ALA A 189 -0.18 -7.03 31.17
N ASP A 190 -0.57 -7.00 29.90
CA ASP A 190 0.29 -6.63 28.77
C ASP A 190 0.13 -5.17 28.35
N LYS A 191 -0.92 -4.46 28.80
CA LYS A 191 -1.16 -3.05 28.44
C LYS A 191 0.03 -2.13 28.71
N PRO A 192 0.75 -2.21 29.86
CA PRO A 192 1.93 -1.37 30.08
C PRO A 192 3.04 -1.64 29.06
N ARG A 193 3.27 -2.93 28.73
CA ARG A 193 4.26 -3.34 27.74
C ARG A 193 3.89 -2.84 26.34
N VAL A 194 2.63 -2.96 25.94
CA VAL A 194 2.16 -2.48 24.65
C VAL A 194 2.20 -0.95 24.58
N ALA A 195 1.88 -0.24 25.66
CA ALA A 195 1.95 1.22 25.67
C ALA A 195 3.38 1.72 25.43
N GLU A 196 4.36 1.08 26.07
CA GLU A 196 5.76 1.39 25.86
C GLU A 196 6.23 1.06 24.43
N LEU A 197 5.78 -0.07 23.87
CA LEU A 197 6.07 -0.43 22.48
C LEU A 197 5.51 0.61 21.50
N LEU A 198 4.25 1.02 21.64
CA LEU A 198 3.65 2.02 20.76
C LEU A 198 4.35 3.37 20.87
N ARG A 199 4.70 3.78 22.09
CA ARG A 199 5.46 5.02 22.34
C ARG A 199 6.85 4.99 21.72
N LYS A 200 7.56 3.86 21.80
CA LYS A 200 8.88 3.66 21.18
C LYS A 200 8.83 3.82 19.65
N HIS A 201 7.69 3.49 19.05
CA HIS A 201 7.48 3.47 17.61
C HIS A 201 6.56 4.61 17.12
N ASP A 202 6.23 5.58 17.97
CA ASP A 202 5.35 6.73 17.67
C ASP A 202 3.96 6.36 17.09
N VAL A 203 3.43 5.18 17.43
CA VAL A 203 2.13 4.70 16.95
C VAL A 203 0.99 5.13 17.88
N GLY A 204 -0.04 5.78 17.32
CA GLY A 204 -1.28 6.07 18.04
C GLY A 204 -1.22 7.24 19.03
N LEU A 205 -0.27 8.16 18.85
CA LEU A 205 -0.28 9.50 19.45
C LEU A 205 -1.37 10.39 18.85
#